data_AF-A0A934C7V2-F1
#
_entry.id   AF-A0A934C7V2-F1
#
_cell.length_a   1.000
_cell.length_b   1.000
_cell.length_c   1.000
_cell.angle_alpha   90.00
_cell.angle_beta   90.00
_cell.angle_gamma   90.00
#
_symmetry.space_group_name_H-M   'P 1'
#
loop_
_entity.id
_entity.type
_entity.pdbx_description
1 polymer ?
#
loop_
_entity_poly.entity_id
_entity_poly.type
_entity_poly.pdbx_seq_one_letter_code
_entity_poly.pdbx_strand_id
1 'polypeptide(L)'
;MSTLQETLHHRRTGEHRAESGCHSAEATVPALLVFATDGEQWVLPWSHFVCARHLGDGENERMVLFFANHEVEIRGKRLTTLMPAIAQFHLNSLRSLPAKYEPQSTGAEPFIVHLAVRPMTPPPSTGIASSD
;
A
#
# COMPACT_ATOMS: atom_id res chain seq x y z
N MET A 1 -56.81 25.39 3.20
CA MET A 1 -55.85 25.16 2.10
C MET A 1 -54.46 25.50 2.63
N SER A 2 -53.68 24.47 3.00
CA SER A 2 -52.38 24.62 3.66
C SER A 2 -51.29 24.55 2.60
N THR A 3 -50.97 25.69 2.00
CA THR A 3 -49.98 25.87 0.92
C THR A 3 -48.57 25.40 1.30
N LEU A 4 -48.31 25.23 2.59
CA LEU A 4 -47.04 24.77 3.15
C LEU A 4 -46.89 23.23 3.07
N GLN A 5 -47.98 22.48 3.20
CA GLN A 5 -47.93 21.01 3.04
C GLN A 5 -47.76 20.61 1.58
N GLU A 6 -48.38 21.34 0.64
CA GLU A 6 -48.22 21.11 -0.79
C GLU A 6 -46.80 21.43 -1.27
N THR A 7 -46.20 22.53 -0.78
CA THR A 7 -44.80 22.86 -1.11
C THR A 7 -43.81 21.84 -0.56
N LEU A 8 -44.04 21.29 0.63
CA LEU A 8 -43.20 20.21 1.17
C LEU A 8 -43.35 18.90 0.39
N HIS A 9 -44.56 18.55 -0.05
CA HIS A 9 -44.78 17.38 -0.89
C HIS A 9 -44.13 17.52 -2.26
N HIS A 10 -44.23 18.70 -2.88
CA HIS A 10 -43.65 18.98 -4.19
C HIS A 10 -42.10 18.96 -4.14
N ARG A 11 -41.50 19.45 -3.05
CA ARG A 11 -40.04 19.37 -2.86
C ARG A 11 -39.58 17.92 -2.75
N ARG A 12 -40.35 17.06 -2.08
CA ARG A 12 -40.03 15.64 -1.91
C ARG A 12 -40.17 14.84 -3.22
N THR A 13 -41.08 15.21 -4.12
CA THR A 13 -41.17 14.60 -5.46
C THR A 13 -40.17 15.19 -6.47
N GLY A 14 -39.65 16.39 -6.23
CA GLY A 14 -38.62 17.04 -7.06
C GLY A 14 -37.18 16.78 -6.63
N GLU A 15 -36.94 16.35 -5.39
CA GLU A 15 -35.66 15.82 -4.93
C GLU A 15 -35.51 14.38 -5.39
N HIS A 16 -35.44 14.22 -6.72
CA HIS A 16 -34.82 13.07 -7.34
C HIS A 16 -33.37 13.09 -6.87
N ARG A 17 -33.13 12.31 -5.81
CA ARG A 17 -31.86 11.97 -5.19
C ARG A 17 -30.69 12.36 -6.09
N ALA A 18 -30.13 13.55 -5.84
CA ALA A 18 -28.72 13.79 -6.09
C ALA A 18 -28.00 12.86 -5.12
N GLU A 19 -28.00 11.57 -5.42
CA GLU A 19 -27.09 10.61 -4.83
C GLU A 19 -25.72 11.14 -5.21
N SER A 20 -25.14 11.88 -4.26
CA SER A 20 -23.75 11.73 -3.85
C SER A 20 -22.93 11.28 -5.03
N GLY A 21 -22.51 12.26 -5.85
CA GLY A 21 -21.65 12.05 -7.00
C GLY A 21 -20.62 11.03 -6.60
N CYS A 22 -20.83 9.79 -7.07
CA CYS A 22 -19.96 8.69 -6.77
C CYS A 22 -18.63 9.19 -7.30
N HIS A 23 -17.64 9.37 -6.43
CA HIS A 23 -16.28 9.61 -6.86
C HIS A 23 -15.86 8.35 -7.61
N SER A 24 -16.30 8.23 -8.86
CA SER A 24 -15.77 7.29 -9.81
C SER A 24 -14.38 7.82 -10.10
N ALA A 25 -13.43 7.40 -9.28
CA ALA A 25 -12.03 7.49 -9.62
C ALA A 25 -11.84 6.56 -10.83
N GLU A 26 -12.20 7.06 -12.00
CA GLU A 26 -11.90 6.41 -13.26
C GLU A 26 -10.37 6.25 -13.32
N ALA A 27 -9.96 4.98 -13.41
CA ALA A 27 -8.61 4.44 -13.25
C ALA A 27 -8.08 4.34 -11.80
N THR A 28 -8.38 3.22 -11.15
CA THR A 28 -7.60 2.74 -9.99
C THR A 28 -6.17 2.49 -10.46
N VAL A 29 -5.25 3.41 -10.14
CA VAL A 29 -3.82 3.15 -10.31
C VAL A 29 -3.46 1.99 -9.37
N PRO A 30 -2.91 0.88 -9.89
CA PRO A 30 -2.55 -0.24 -9.04
C PRO A 30 -1.51 0.23 -8.03
N ALA A 31 -1.76 -0.05 -6.76
CA ALA A 31 -0.92 0.36 -5.65
C ALA A 31 -0.80 -0.77 -4.64
N LEU A 32 0.34 -0.81 -3.96
CA LEU A 32 0.61 -1.68 -2.84
C LEU A 32 0.16 -1.02 -1.55
N LEU A 33 -0.73 -1.69 -0.82
CA LEU A 33 -1.11 -1.31 0.55
C LEU A 33 -0.16 -1.95 1.55
N VAL A 34 0.44 -1.17 2.43
CA VAL A 34 1.38 -1.66 3.44
C VAL A 34 0.85 -1.30 4.83
N PHE A 35 0.57 -2.30 5.65
CA PHE A 35 0.11 -2.15 7.02
C PHE A 35 1.29 -2.38 7.98
N ALA A 36 1.95 -1.28 8.35
CA ALA A 36 3.16 -1.32 9.16
C ALA A 36 2.86 -1.71 10.61
N THR A 37 3.91 -2.19 11.29
CA THR A 37 3.80 -2.76 12.65
C THR A 37 3.40 -1.74 13.73
N ASP A 38 3.62 -0.45 13.46
CA ASP A 38 3.25 0.69 14.30
C ASP A 38 1.78 1.14 14.13
N GLY A 39 1.03 0.48 13.26
CA GLY A 39 -0.36 0.82 12.95
C GLY A 39 -0.49 1.82 11.80
N GLU A 40 0.61 2.27 11.20
CA GLU A 40 0.55 3.10 10.00
C GLU A 40 0.10 2.30 8.78
N GLN A 41 -0.58 2.98 7.88
CA GLN A 41 -0.99 2.43 6.59
C GLN A 41 -0.44 3.30 5.47
N TRP A 42 0.27 2.65 4.55
CA TRP A 42 0.88 3.30 3.40
C TRP A 42 0.24 2.81 2.10
N VAL A 43 0.09 3.73 1.14
CA VAL A 43 -0.36 3.45 -0.22
C VAL A 43 0.81 3.78 -1.15
N LEU A 44 1.36 2.77 -1.81
CA LEU A 44 2.55 2.91 -2.66
C LEU A 44 2.21 2.57 -4.12
N PRO A 45 2.15 3.55 -5.04
CA PRO A 45 1.83 3.30 -6.43
C PRO A 45 2.86 2.41 -7.11
N TRP A 46 2.41 1.39 -7.85
CA TRP A 46 3.32 0.53 -8.63
C TRP A 46 4.04 1.29 -9.75
N SER A 47 3.47 2.40 -10.22
CA SER A 47 4.12 3.30 -11.18
C SER A 47 5.44 3.90 -10.68
N HIS A 48 5.67 3.93 -9.36
CA HIS A 48 6.90 4.44 -8.74
C HIS A 48 7.82 3.33 -8.25
N PHE A 49 7.50 2.07 -8.55
CA PHE A 49 8.36 0.95 -8.19
C PHE A 49 9.65 0.98 -9.02
N VAL A 50 10.77 0.86 -8.34
CA VAL A 50 12.11 0.89 -8.95
C VAL A 50 12.63 -0.55 -9.10
N CYS A 51 12.74 -1.27 -7.99
CA CYS A 51 13.18 -2.66 -7.98
C CYS A 51 12.84 -3.34 -6.65
N ALA A 52 13.00 -4.66 -6.61
CA ALA A 52 12.95 -5.45 -5.39
C ALA A 52 14.26 -6.21 -5.22
N ARG A 53 14.70 -6.34 -3.97
CA ARG A 53 15.87 -7.13 -3.60
C ARG A 53 15.49 -8.12 -2.51
N HIS A 54 15.81 -9.38 -2.73
CA HIS A 54 15.70 -10.45 -1.74
C HIS A 54 17.09 -10.83 -1.21
N LEU A 55 17.18 -11.13 0.09
CA LEU A 55 18.40 -11.42 0.82
C LEU A 55 18.14 -12.55 1.82
N GLY A 56 19.04 -13.53 1.83
CA GLY A 56 19.00 -14.69 2.74
C GLY A 56 18.12 -15.83 2.23
N ASP A 57 18.20 -16.96 2.91
CA ASP A 57 17.40 -18.15 2.66
C ASP A 57 16.84 -18.72 3.98
N GLY A 58 15.66 -19.35 3.92
CA GLY A 58 15.08 -20.10 5.04
C GLY A 58 14.26 -19.25 6.02
N GLU A 59 14.66 -19.23 7.29
CA GLU A 59 13.79 -18.82 8.40
C GLU A 59 13.86 -17.32 8.75
N ASN A 60 14.84 -16.60 8.19
CA ASN A 60 15.04 -15.16 8.42
C ASN A 60 15.38 -14.45 7.09
N GLU A 61 14.46 -14.51 6.16
CA GLU A 61 14.57 -13.82 4.88
C GLU A 61 14.27 -12.33 5.04
N ARG A 62 14.99 -11.51 4.27
CA ARG A 62 14.76 -10.08 4.15
C ARG A 62 14.46 -9.74 2.70
N MET A 63 13.38 -9.01 2.47
CA MET A 63 13.06 -8.44 1.18
C MET A 63 12.92 -6.93 1.33
N VAL A 64 13.45 -6.19 0.34
CA VAL A 64 13.34 -4.73 0.28
C VAL A 64 12.73 -4.34 -1.06
N LEU A 65 11.62 -3.60 -1.01
CA LEU A 65 11.01 -3.00 -2.19
C LEU A 65 11.41 -1.53 -2.24
N PHE A 66 12.01 -1.10 -3.36
CA PHE A 66 12.40 0.27 -3.57
C PHE A 66 11.35 0.97 -4.43
N PHE A 67 10.79 2.04 -3.89
CA PHE A 67 9.98 3.01 -4.62
C PHE A 67 10.76 4.33 -4.72
N ALA A 68 10.33 5.21 -5.62
CA ALA A 68 11.03 6.47 -5.91
C ALA A 68 11.46 7.28 -4.66
N ASN A 69 10.61 7.32 -3.62
CA ASN A 69 10.86 8.12 -2.41
C ASN A 69 10.86 7.30 -1.11
N HIS A 70 10.56 6.00 -1.17
CA HIS A 70 10.40 5.17 0.01
C HIS A 70 10.95 3.76 -0.24
N GLU A 71 11.49 3.15 0.80
CA GLU A 71 11.77 1.72 0.82
C GLU A 71 10.79 1.01 1.76
N VAL A 72 10.37 -0.19 1.36
CA VAL A 72 9.59 -1.10 2.21
C VAL A 72 10.48 -2.26 2.60
N GLU A 73 10.80 -2.37 3.89
CA GLU A 73 11.56 -3.48 4.44
C GLU A 73 10.61 -4.54 5.01
N ILE A 74 10.74 -5.75 4.48
CA ILE A 74 9.93 -6.92 4.83
C ILE A 74 10.88 -7.96 5.44
N ARG A 75 10.54 -8.49 6.62
CA ARG A 75 11.26 -9.62 7.23
C ARG A 75 10.31 -10.76 7.54
N GLY A 76 10.76 -11.98 7.27
CA GLY A 76 9.90 -13.13 7.39
C GLY A 76 10.50 -14.41 6.84
N LYS A 77 9.62 -15.32 6.42
CA LYS A 77 9.96 -16.64 5.90
C LYS A 77 9.37 -16.80 4.51
N ARG A 78 10.09 -17.48 3.62
CA ARG A 78 9.62 -17.83 2.28
C ARG A 78 9.18 -16.61 1.47
N LEU A 79 9.80 -15.46 1.70
CA LEU A 79 9.51 -14.21 1.01
C LEU A 79 9.83 -14.30 -0.48
N THR A 80 10.76 -15.17 -0.89
CA THR A 80 11.05 -15.43 -2.31
C THR A 80 9.80 -15.74 -3.13
N THR A 81 8.79 -16.37 -2.53
CA THR A 81 7.52 -16.72 -3.19
C THR A 81 6.71 -15.49 -3.63
N LEU A 82 6.97 -14.32 -3.06
CA LEU A 82 6.35 -13.05 -3.44
C LEU A 82 6.97 -12.44 -4.71
N MET A 83 8.19 -12.84 -5.09
CA MET A 83 8.93 -12.21 -6.19
C MET A 83 8.17 -12.23 -7.54
N PRO A 84 7.51 -13.34 -7.96
CA PRO A 84 6.73 -13.33 -9.19
C PRO A 84 5.53 -12.39 -9.14
N ALA A 85 4.85 -12.29 -7.99
CA ALA A 85 3.70 -11.39 -7.81
C ALA A 85 4.13 -9.91 -7.84
N ILE A 86 5.29 -9.60 -7.27
CA ILE A 86 5.91 -8.27 -7.34
C ILE A 86 6.30 -7.92 -8.78
N ALA A 87 6.94 -8.84 -9.50
CA ALA A 87 7.36 -8.63 -10.88
C ALA A 87 6.20 -8.35 -11.84
N GLN A 88 4.98 -8.78 -11.48
CA GLN A 88 3.77 -8.56 -12.26
C GLN A 88 2.88 -7.44 -11.69
N PHE A 89 3.32 -6.75 -10.63
CA PHE A 89 2.54 -5.70 -9.95
C PHE A 89 1.15 -6.18 -9.45
N HIS A 90 1.03 -7.46 -9.12
CA HIS A 90 -0.22 -8.10 -8.66
C HIS A 90 -0.37 -8.15 -7.13
N LEU A 91 0.65 -7.70 -6.40
CA LEU A 91 0.63 -7.70 -4.94
C LEU A 91 -0.20 -6.50 -4.45
N ASN A 92 -1.40 -6.75 -3.93
CA ASN A 92 -2.32 -5.69 -3.52
C ASN A 92 -2.05 -5.17 -2.10
N SER A 93 -1.64 -6.05 -1.19
CA SER A 93 -1.42 -5.66 0.20
C SER A 93 -0.39 -6.52 0.92
N LEU A 94 0.29 -5.92 1.89
CA LEU A 94 1.23 -6.55 2.80
C LEU A 94 0.89 -6.18 4.24
N ARG A 95 0.88 -7.18 5.12
CA ARG A 95 0.65 -7.02 6.55
C ARG A 95 1.61 -7.92 7.31
N SER A 96 2.20 -7.40 8.38
CA SER A 96 2.94 -8.22 9.34
C SER A 96 1.99 -8.89 10.33
N LEU A 97 2.28 -10.13 10.69
CA LEU A 97 1.63 -10.84 11.78
C LEU A 97 2.65 -11.16 12.88
N PRO A 98 2.31 -11.01 14.16
CA PRO A 98 3.19 -11.44 15.24
C PRO A 98 3.56 -12.92 15.12
N ALA A 99 4.81 -13.29 15.43
CA ALA A 99 5.33 -14.65 15.25
C ALA A 99 4.53 -15.75 15.97
N LYS A 100 3.77 -15.42 17.02
CA LYS A 100 2.85 -16.35 17.69
C LYS A 100 1.68 -16.83 16.82
N TYR A 101 1.40 -16.12 15.73
CA TYR A 101 0.42 -16.50 14.72
C TYR A 101 1.08 -17.16 13.50
N GLU A 102 2.37 -17.52 13.62
CA GLU A 102 3.01 -18.29 12.56
C GLU A 102 2.23 -19.58 12.36
N PRO A 103 1.72 -19.83 11.13
CA PRO A 103 0.99 -21.05 10.86
C PRO A 103 1.92 -22.24 11.06
N GLN A 104 1.48 -23.23 11.84
CA GLN A 104 2.17 -24.53 12.00
C GLN A 104 2.17 -25.38 10.72
N SER A 105 1.57 -24.86 9.65
CA SER A 105 1.59 -25.45 8.31
C SER A 105 3.01 -25.39 7.75
N THR A 106 3.53 -26.55 7.33
CA THR A 106 4.78 -26.73 6.58
C THR A 106 4.73 -26.13 5.15
N GLY A 107 3.72 -25.30 4.86
CA GLY A 107 3.38 -24.83 3.53
C GLY A 107 4.32 -23.77 2.99
N ALA A 108 4.39 -23.70 1.66
CA ALA A 108 5.15 -22.73 0.88
C ALA A 108 4.65 -21.28 1.00
N GLU A 109 3.70 -20.99 1.90
CA GLU A 109 3.12 -19.65 2.03
C GLU A 109 4.08 -18.66 2.70
N PRO A 110 4.24 -17.45 2.17
CA PRO A 110 5.09 -16.43 2.76
C PRO A 110 4.52 -15.97 4.10
N PHE A 111 5.39 -15.81 5.11
CA PHE A 111 4.99 -15.30 6.43
C PHE A 111 5.82 -14.07 6.78
N ILE A 112 5.16 -12.94 7.06
CA ILE A 112 5.81 -11.66 7.34
C ILE A 112 5.70 -11.36 8.83
N VAL A 113 6.86 -11.30 9.49
CA VAL A 113 6.96 -11.03 10.94
C VAL A 113 7.07 -9.54 11.21
N HIS A 114 7.72 -8.81 10.29
CA HIS A 114 7.97 -7.38 10.44
C HIS A 114 7.88 -6.66 9.10
N LEU A 115 7.28 -5.47 9.14
CA LEU A 115 7.05 -4.62 7.98
C LEU A 115 7.27 -3.16 8.37
N ALA A 116 8.16 -2.47 7.66
CA ALA A 116 8.44 -1.06 7.90
C ALA A 116 8.58 -0.31 6.57
N VAL A 117 8.12 0.94 6.55
CA VAL A 117 8.31 1.88 5.45
C VAL A 117 9.27 2.96 5.92
N ARG A 118 10.26 3.31 5.09
CA ARG A 118 11.20 4.39 5.39
C ARG A 118 11.35 5.33 4.20
N PRO A 119 11.52 6.64 4.42
CA PRO A 119 11.87 7.54 3.34
C PRO A 119 13.26 7.18 2.79
N MET A 120 13.40 7.15 1.47
CA MET A 120 14.73 7.15 0.87
C MET A 120 15.32 8.54 1.03
N THR A 121 16.40 8.63 1.80
CA THR A 121 17.17 9.88 1.82
C THR A 121 17.92 9.96 0.50
N PRO A 122 17.72 11.00 -0.33
CA PRO A 122 18.58 11.20 -1.49
C PRO A 122 20.03 11.34 -0.99
N PRO A 123 21.03 10.84 -1.74
CA PRO A 123 22.42 11.12 -1.39
C PRO A 123 22.58 12.64 -1.25
N PRO A 124 23.30 13.13 -0.22
CA PRO A 124 23.49 14.56 -0.04
C PRO A 124 24.05 15.11 -1.34
N SER A 125 23.37 16.11 -1.91
CA SER A 125 23.85 16.82 -3.08
C SER A 125 25.20 17.41 -2.72
N THR A 126 26.27 16.79 -3.22
CA THR A 126 27.61 17.39 -3.23
C THR A 126 27.50 18.65 -4.06
N GLY A 127 27.18 19.76 -3.38
CA GLY A 127 27.26 21.09 -3.94
C GLY A 127 28.67 21.29 -4.44
N ILE A 128 28.83 21.30 -5.75
CA ILE A 128 30.05 21.75 -6.39
C ILE A 128 30.12 23.23 -6.05
N ALA A 129 30.91 23.57 -5.03
CA ALA A 129 31.25 24.94 -4.72
C ALA A 129 32.01 25.49 -5.94
N SER A 130 31.32 26.27 -6.76
CA SER A 130 31.95 27.18 -7.71
C SER A 130 32.89 28.09 -6.91
N SER A 131 34.20 27.91 -7.11
CA SER A 131 35.19 28.88 -6.65
C SER A 131 35.35 29.93 -7.73
N ASP A 132 35.15 31.19 -7.34
CA ASP A 132 35.51 32.40 -8.08
C ASP A 132 37.02 32.50 -8.34
#